data_AF-A0A816AE72-F1
#
_entry.id   AF-A0A816AE72-F1
#
_cell.length_a   1.000
_cell.length_b   1.000
_cell.length_c   1.000
_cell.angle_alpha   90.00
_cell.angle_beta   90.00
_cell.angle_gamma   90.00
#
_symmetry.space_group_name_H-M   'P 1'
#
loop_
_entity.id
_entity.type
_entity.pdbx_description
1 polymer ?
#
loop_
_entity_poly.entity_id
_entity_poly.type
_entity_poly.pdbx_seq_one_letter_code
_entity_poly.pdbx_strand_id
1 'polypeptide(L)'
;MTSSSSKTRQTNHVLTSSRDRPSLISPPIQSNNSGATCSQCHQVIRSNKSSGGAFESTLQRVFPGAYGLEDFVFQTKQTLVPEGFYPHVNTLVCVGLCRDEITSPLEEAIENMWGQGFICGSLAGMLFCGKTGFAAAHHHAPDNGRFIYYCFTHIAIDHEGSIGSVYRTRS
;
A
#
# COMPACT_ATOMS: atom_id res chain seq x y z
N MET A 1 -24.13 -7.78 -55.32
CA MET A 1 -25.47 -7.51 -54.73
C MET A 1 -25.49 -8.26 -53.40
N THR A 2 -25.28 -7.66 -52.25
CA THR A 2 -26.10 -6.60 -51.64
C THR A 2 -25.25 -5.61 -50.83
N SER A 3 -25.50 -4.32 -51.07
CA SER A 3 -25.08 -3.17 -50.27
C SER A 3 -26.18 -2.82 -49.26
N SER A 4 -25.83 -2.27 -48.10
CA SER A 4 -26.53 -1.10 -47.51
C SER A 4 -25.81 -0.56 -46.27
N SER A 5 -25.72 0.77 -46.24
CA SER A 5 -24.93 1.60 -45.33
C SER A 5 -25.76 2.23 -44.19
N SER A 6 -25.03 2.61 -43.14
CA SER A 6 -25.19 3.82 -42.29
C SER A 6 -26.43 4.02 -41.40
N LYS A 7 -26.20 4.35 -40.12
CA LYS A 7 -26.22 5.75 -39.61
C LYS A 7 -25.88 5.86 -38.11
N THR A 8 -25.03 6.85 -37.84
CA THR A 8 -24.63 7.47 -36.57
C THR A 8 -25.80 8.06 -35.78
N ARG A 9 -25.74 8.04 -34.44
CA ARG A 9 -26.42 9.04 -33.59
C ARG A 9 -25.62 9.33 -32.31
N GLN A 10 -24.85 10.41 -32.33
CA GLN A 10 -24.39 11.13 -31.13
C GLN A 10 -25.58 11.94 -30.59
N THR A 11 -25.70 12.04 -29.26
CA THR A 11 -26.54 13.05 -28.61
C THR A 11 -25.70 13.80 -27.58
N ASN A 12 -25.41 15.06 -27.89
CA ASN A 12 -24.96 16.08 -26.95
C ASN A 12 -26.14 16.53 -26.09
N HIS A 13 -25.94 16.70 -24.79
CA HIS A 13 -26.74 17.59 -23.96
C HIS A 13 -25.80 18.48 -23.14
N VAL A 14 -25.89 19.78 -23.40
CA VAL A 14 -25.31 20.89 -22.63
C VAL A 14 -26.49 21.72 -22.09
N LEU A 15 -26.27 22.47 -20.99
CA LEU A 15 -27.10 23.48 -20.29
C LEU A 15 -27.64 22.94 -18.94
N THR A 16 -27.51 23.59 -17.78
CA THR A 16 -27.26 25.01 -17.41
C THR A 16 -26.84 25.18 -15.93
N SER A 17 -26.12 26.28 -15.68
CA SER A 17 -26.21 27.27 -14.58
C SER A 17 -25.99 26.90 -13.10
N SER A 18 -24.90 27.48 -12.56
CA SER A 18 -24.84 28.47 -11.46
C SER A 18 -25.71 28.23 -10.21
N ARG A 19 -25.03 28.14 -9.06
CA ARG A 19 -25.32 28.93 -7.85
C ARG A 19 -24.16 28.81 -6.85
N ASP A 20 -23.52 29.94 -6.63
CA ASP A 20 -22.59 30.23 -5.55
C ASP A 20 -23.15 29.83 -4.18
N ARG A 21 -22.31 29.24 -3.33
CA ARG A 21 -22.59 29.07 -1.89
C ARG A 21 -21.57 29.89 -1.09
N PRO A 22 -21.99 30.73 -0.13
CA PRO A 22 -21.11 31.73 0.49
C PRO A 22 -20.03 31.13 1.37
N SER A 23 -18.84 31.73 1.33
CA SER A 23 -17.75 31.54 2.30
C SER A 23 -18.13 32.14 3.65
N LEU A 24 -18.32 31.29 4.67
CA LEU A 24 -18.41 31.74 6.06
C LEU A 24 -17.00 31.84 6.62
N ILE A 25 -16.52 33.06 6.75
CA ILE A 25 -15.32 33.41 7.54
C ILE A 25 -15.75 33.40 9.01
N SER A 26 -15.17 32.49 9.80
CA SER A 26 -15.32 32.48 11.27
C SER A 26 -14.15 33.22 11.93
N PRO A 27 -14.36 33.93 13.06
CA PRO A 27 -13.33 34.71 13.76
C PRO A 27 -12.29 33.82 14.48
N PRO A 28 -11.12 34.37 14.88
CA PRO A 28 -10.06 33.56 15.48
C PRO A 28 -10.45 33.14 16.90
N ILE A 29 -10.60 31.84 17.12
CA ILE A 29 -10.78 31.26 18.45
C ILE A 29 -9.39 31.13 19.09
N GLN A 30 -9.15 31.94 20.12
CA GLN A 30 -8.01 31.83 21.01
C GLN A 30 -8.03 30.45 21.69
N SER A 31 -7.00 29.63 21.45
CA SER A 31 -6.87 28.31 22.05
C SER A 31 -6.39 28.42 23.49
N ASN A 32 -7.32 28.56 24.44
CA ASN A 32 -7.05 28.26 25.84
C ASN A 32 -6.97 26.74 26.01
N ASN A 33 -5.83 26.27 26.49
CA ASN A 33 -5.46 24.86 26.57
C ASN A 33 -6.11 24.19 27.80
N SER A 34 -7.43 24.01 27.76
CA SER A 34 -8.20 23.27 28.76
C SER A 34 -8.45 21.85 28.25
N GLY A 35 -7.69 20.88 28.75
CA GLY A 35 -7.83 19.47 28.34
C GLY A 35 -9.26 18.97 28.53
N ALA A 36 -9.83 18.36 27.48
CA ALA A 36 -11.18 17.82 27.52
C ALA A 36 -11.26 16.67 28.55
N THR A 37 -12.29 16.65 29.38
CA THR A 37 -12.58 15.55 30.31
C THR A 37 -13.73 14.71 29.77
N CYS A 38 -13.63 13.39 29.88
CA CYS A 38 -14.72 12.49 29.48
C CYS A 38 -15.95 12.71 30.38
N SER A 39 -17.12 13.03 29.80
CA SER A 39 -18.36 13.30 30.55
C SER A 39 -18.91 12.08 31.31
N GLN A 40 -18.44 10.88 30.98
CA GLN A 40 -18.88 9.63 31.62
C GLN A 40 -18.04 9.28 32.86
N CYS A 41 -16.74 9.58 32.87
CA CYS A 41 -15.82 9.11 33.91
C CYS A 41 -14.94 10.21 34.52
N HIS A 42 -15.11 11.48 34.12
CA HIS A 42 -14.39 12.66 34.60
C HIS A 42 -12.86 12.57 34.56
N GLN A 43 -12.31 11.58 33.85
CA GLN A 43 -10.89 11.49 33.62
C GLN A 43 -10.47 12.52 32.58
N VAL A 44 -9.33 13.17 32.83
CA VAL A 44 -8.66 14.03 31.85
C VAL A 44 -8.33 13.17 30.64
N ILE A 45 -8.89 13.50 29.47
CA ILE A 45 -8.46 12.93 28.21
C ILE A 45 -7.08 13.52 27.95
N ARG A 46 -6.05 12.84 28.45
CA ARG A 46 -4.68 13.14 28.05
C ARG A 46 -4.60 12.77 26.58
N SER A 47 -4.52 13.77 25.72
CA SER A 47 -4.10 13.60 24.34
C SER A 47 -2.72 12.95 24.39
N ASN A 48 -2.66 11.63 24.32
CA ASN A 48 -1.41 10.90 24.24
C ASN A 48 -0.89 11.11 22.81
N LYS A 49 -0.36 12.30 22.54
CA LYS A 49 0.62 12.45 21.49
C LYS A 49 1.87 11.79 22.05
N SER A 50 1.95 10.46 21.96
CA SER A 50 3.23 9.80 22.11
C SER A 50 4.10 10.41 21.03
N SER A 51 4.98 11.33 21.42
CA SER A 51 6.14 11.68 20.62
C SER A 51 6.88 10.36 20.43
N GLY A 52 6.59 9.69 19.32
CA GLY A 52 7.18 8.40 19.02
C GLY A 52 8.71 8.51 19.10
N GLY A 53 9.38 7.39 19.40
CA GLY A 53 10.84 7.36 19.47
C GLY A 53 11.50 7.91 18.19
N ALA A 54 12.82 8.07 18.19
CA ALA A 54 13.54 8.65 17.06
C ALA A 54 13.27 7.93 15.72
N PHE A 55 13.09 6.60 15.77
CA PHE A 55 12.57 5.79 14.67
C PHE A 55 11.23 6.31 14.14
N GLU A 56 10.19 6.34 14.99
CA GLU A 56 8.82 6.70 14.59
C GLU A 56 8.74 8.15 14.09
N SER A 57 9.45 9.05 14.76
CA SER A 57 9.55 10.45 14.33
C SER A 57 10.20 10.58 12.95
N THR A 58 11.20 9.76 12.63
CA THR A 58 11.82 9.74 11.29
C THR A 58 10.93 9.04 10.26
N LEU A 59 10.30 7.93 10.61
CA LEU A 59 9.38 7.21 9.74
C LEU A 59 8.23 8.12 9.29
N GLN A 60 7.52 8.76 10.22
CA GLN A 60 6.41 9.66 9.90
C GLN A 60 6.84 10.90 9.12
N ARG A 61 8.07 11.37 9.33
CA ARG A 61 8.61 12.52 8.61
C ARG A 61 9.00 12.20 7.18
N VAL A 62 9.60 11.03 6.93
CA VAL A 62 10.16 10.67 5.61
C VAL A 62 9.17 9.85 4.78
N PHE A 63 8.38 8.99 5.43
CA PHE A 63 7.38 8.11 4.82
C PHE A 63 6.02 8.28 5.52
N PRO A 64 5.40 9.47 5.46
CA PRO A 64 4.10 9.70 6.07
C PRO A 64 3.06 8.72 5.50
N GLY A 65 2.30 8.06 6.38
CA GLY A 65 1.32 7.05 5.98
C GLY A 65 1.92 5.68 5.63
N ALA A 66 3.16 5.40 6.06
CA ALA A 66 3.72 4.06 6.01
C ALA A 66 2.80 3.06 6.71
N TYR A 67 2.57 1.92 6.07
CA TYR A 67 1.80 0.82 6.63
C TYR A 67 2.71 -0.09 7.45
N GLY A 68 2.16 -0.66 8.52
CA GLY A 68 2.72 -1.88 9.11
C GLY A 68 2.75 -3.00 8.07
N LEU A 69 3.73 -3.89 8.17
CA LEU A 69 3.96 -4.95 7.18
C LEU A 69 2.73 -5.86 7.01
N GLU A 70 2.18 -6.37 8.11
CA GLU A 70 1.01 -7.25 8.07
C GLU A 70 -0.25 -6.50 7.59
N ASP A 71 -0.45 -5.28 8.08
CA ASP A 71 -1.55 -4.41 7.64
C ASP A 71 -1.48 -4.15 6.15
N PHE A 72 -0.29 -3.87 5.60
CA PHE A 72 -0.10 -3.66 4.17
C PHE A 72 -0.55 -4.89 3.37
N VAL A 73 -0.02 -6.07 3.72
CA VAL A 73 -0.35 -7.31 3.00
C VAL A 73 -1.84 -7.65 3.15
N PHE A 74 -2.41 -7.48 4.33
CA PHE A 74 -3.84 -7.68 4.55
C PHE A 74 -4.69 -6.74 3.68
N GLN A 75 -4.37 -5.44 3.65
CA GLN A 75 -5.12 -4.46 2.86
C GLN A 75 -5.01 -4.72 1.35
N THR A 76 -3.86 -5.19 0.86
CA THR A 76 -3.75 -5.59 -0.55
C THR A 76 -4.70 -6.74 -0.88
N LYS A 77 -4.85 -7.73 0.00
CA LYS A 77 -5.82 -8.82 -0.20
C LYS A 77 -7.26 -8.35 -0.09
N GLN A 78 -7.59 -7.53 0.90
CA GLN A 78 -8.94 -6.97 1.02
C GLN A 78 -9.35 -6.19 -0.24
N THR A 79 -8.39 -5.52 -0.88
CA THR A 79 -8.63 -4.75 -2.10
C THR A 79 -8.77 -5.65 -3.34
N LEU A 80 -7.98 -6.72 -3.44
CA LEU A 80 -7.89 -7.53 -4.66
C LEU A 80 -8.89 -8.70 -4.70
N VAL A 81 -9.35 -9.21 -3.56
CA VAL A 81 -10.36 -10.28 -3.52
C VAL A 81 -11.68 -9.89 -4.20
N PRO A 82 -12.24 -8.67 -3.98
CA PRO A 82 -13.41 -8.20 -4.73
C PRO A 82 -13.18 -8.11 -6.25
N GLU A 83 -11.93 -7.89 -6.68
CA GLU A 83 -11.53 -7.83 -8.10
C GLU A 83 -11.27 -9.23 -8.71
N GLY A 84 -11.58 -10.29 -7.96
CA GLY A 84 -11.52 -11.68 -8.43
C GLY A 84 -10.17 -12.37 -8.26
N PHE A 85 -9.29 -11.84 -7.40
CA PHE A 85 -8.02 -12.48 -7.03
C PHE A 85 -8.23 -13.38 -5.83
N TYR A 86 -8.15 -14.70 -6.03
CA TYR A 86 -8.34 -15.69 -4.99
C TYR A 86 -7.06 -16.51 -4.78
N PRO A 87 -6.46 -16.46 -3.58
CA PRO A 87 -5.33 -17.31 -3.20
C PRO A 87 -5.62 -18.79 -3.45
N HIS A 88 -4.61 -19.54 -3.90
CA HIS A 88 -4.70 -21.00 -4.17
C HIS A 88 -5.74 -21.45 -5.21
N VAL A 89 -6.47 -20.52 -5.84
CA VAL A 89 -7.48 -20.84 -6.86
C VAL A 89 -7.01 -20.35 -8.22
N ASN A 90 -6.77 -19.05 -8.34
CA ASN A 90 -6.49 -18.42 -9.62
C ASN A 90 -5.41 -17.35 -9.55
N THR A 91 -4.71 -17.18 -8.42
CA THR A 91 -3.76 -16.09 -8.23
C THR A 91 -2.37 -16.63 -7.94
N LEU A 92 -1.39 -16.19 -8.73
CA LEU A 92 0.04 -16.40 -8.47
C LEU A 92 0.67 -15.07 -8.05
N VAL A 93 1.34 -15.07 -6.90
CA VAL A 93 2.13 -13.92 -6.46
C VAL A 93 3.57 -14.06 -6.95
N CYS A 94 4.14 -12.96 -7.43
CA CYS A 94 5.53 -12.83 -7.82
C CYS A 94 6.20 -11.82 -6.88
N VAL A 95 7.26 -12.24 -6.20
CA VAL A 95 7.88 -11.44 -5.12
C VAL A 95 9.28 -11.00 -5.54
N GLY A 96 9.44 -9.69 -5.71
CA GLY A 96 10.67 -9.03 -6.12
C GLY A 96 11.21 -8.14 -5.00
N LEU A 97 11.88 -8.74 -4.02
CA LEU A 97 12.52 -8.04 -2.91
C LEU A 97 14.04 -8.10 -3.01
N CYS A 98 14.73 -7.37 -2.14
CA CYS A 98 16.17 -7.54 -2.04
C CYS A 98 16.53 -8.92 -1.50
N ARG A 99 17.75 -9.38 -1.76
CA ARG A 99 18.30 -10.61 -1.19
C ARG A 99 18.82 -10.47 0.24
N ASP A 100 18.61 -9.32 0.85
CA ASP A 100 19.00 -9.03 2.23
C ASP A 100 18.02 -9.74 3.17
N GLU A 101 18.51 -10.39 4.22
CA GLU A 101 17.68 -11.17 5.13
C GLU A 101 16.61 -10.34 5.85
N ILE A 102 16.82 -9.02 5.97
CA ILE A 102 15.85 -8.13 6.60
C ILE A 102 14.54 -8.00 5.82
N THR A 103 14.50 -8.42 4.55
CA THR A 103 13.27 -8.41 3.76
C THR A 103 12.47 -9.70 3.85
N SER A 104 13.02 -10.77 4.41
CA SER A 104 12.34 -12.07 4.56
C SER A 104 10.98 -11.97 5.27
N PRO A 105 10.78 -11.15 6.33
CA PRO A 105 9.48 -11.05 6.97
C PRO A 105 8.35 -10.59 6.03
N LEU A 106 8.66 -9.75 5.04
CA LEU A 106 7.65 -9.29 4.07
C LEU A 106 7.31 -10.40 3.07
N GLU A 107 8.32 -11.14 2.61
CA GLU A 107 8.13 -12.32 1.77
C GLU A 107 7.26 -13.35 2.48
N GLU A 108 7.58 -13.71 3.71
CA GLU A 108 6.81 -14.66 4.53
C GLU A 108 5.37 -14.20 4.73
N ALA A 109 5.13 -12.92 5.02
CA ALA A 109 3.78 -12.40 5.17
C ALA A 109 2.97 -12.47 3.87
N ILE A 110 3.59 -12.20 2.72
CA ILE A 110 2.95 -12.33 1.41
C ILE A 110 2.59 -13.81 1.16
N GLU A 111 3.52 -14.73 1.39
CA GLU A 111 3.29 -16.16 1.17
C GLU A 111 2.24 -16.74 2.11
N ASN A 112 2.25 -16.34 3.38
CA ASN A 112 1.22 -16.71 4.35
C ASN A 112 -0.18 -16.24 3.91
N MET A 113 -0.26 -15.08 3.25
CA MET A 113 -1.53 -14.48 2.86
C MET A 113 -2.07 -14.99 1.52
N TRP A 114 -1.19 -15.25 0.56
CA TRP A 114 -1.53 -15.55 -0.84
C TRP A 114 -1.15 -16.96 -1.31
N GLY A 115 -0.35 -17.67 -0.54
CA GLY A 115 0.31 -18.92 -0.92
C GLY A 115 1.72 -18.71 -1.47
N GLN A 116 2.42 -19.82 -1.71
CA GLN A 116 3.80 -19.83 -2.18
C GLN A 116 3.96 -18.99 -3.47
N GLY A 117 4.96 -18.09 -3.45
CA GLY A 117 5.20 -17.14 -4.52
C GLY A 117 6.28 -17.60 -5.51
N PHE A 118 6.30 -16.96 -6.68
CA PHE A 118 7.45 -16.98 -7.58
C PHE A 118 8.44 -15.90 -7.16
N ILE A 119 9.59 -16.28 -6.60
CA ILE A 119 10.60 -15.33 -6.14
C ILE A 119 11.44 -14.84 -7.31
N CYS A 120 11.36 -13.54 -7.58
CA CYS A 120 12.11 -12.83 -8.63
C CYS A 120 13.07 -11.77 -8.06
N GLY A 121 13.28 -11.77 -6.74
CA GLY A 121 14.15 -10.83 -6.03
C GLY A 121 15.62 -10.92 -6.45
N SER A 122 16.31 -9.77 -6.39
CA SER A 122 17.74 -9.64 -6.66
C SER A 122 18.37 -8.54 -5.80
N LEU A 123 19.63 -8.18 -6.06
CA LEU A 123 20.28 -7.08 -5.34
C LEU A 123 19.44 -5.80 -5.45
N ALA A 124 19.22 -5.13 -4.31
CA ALA A 124 18.39 -3.93 -4.17
C ALA A 124 16.90 -4.08 -4.57
N GLY A 125 16.39 -5.31 -4.75
CA GLY A 125 15.02 -5.54 -5.24
C GLY A 125 14.86 -5.42 -6.75
N MET A 126 15.96 -5.41 -7.50
CA MET A 126 15.93 -5.34 -8.96
C MET A 126 15.41 -6.65 -9.57
N LEU A 127 14.64 -6.56 -10.65
CA LEU A 127 14.02 -7.71 -11.32
C LEU A 127 14.93 -8.27 -12.44
N PHE A 128 16.10 -8.78 -12.06
CA PHE A 128 17.09 -9.33 -13.01
C PHE A 128 16.72 -10.68 -13.59
N CYS A 129 15.60 -11.28 -13.17
CA CYS A 129 15.05 -12.47 -13.81
C CYS A 129 14.75 -12.24 -15.31
N GLY A 130 14.53 -10.98 -15.71
CA GLY A 130 14.37 -10.55 -17.09
C GLY A 130 13.17 -11.20 -17.77
N LYS A 131 13.09 -11.05 -19.10
CA LYS A 131 11.98 -11.58 -19.91
C LYS A 131 11.80 -13.08 -19.72
N THR A 132 12.89 -13.82 -19.58
CA THR A 132 12.86 -15.28 -19.37
C THR A 132 12.25 -15.63 -18.02
N GLY A 133 12.64 -14.94 -16.94
CA GLY A 133 12.08 -15.18 -15.61
C GLY A 133 10.60 -14.82 -15.51
N PHE A 134 10.17 -13.71 -16.12
CA PHE A 134 8.75 -13.39 -16.22
C PHE A 134 7.99 -14.44 -17.03
N ALA A 135 8.52 -14.90 -18.17
CA ALA A 135 7.88 -15.96 -18.94
C ALA A 135 7.73 -17.24 -18.11
N ALA A 136 8.77 -17.64 -17.35
CA ALA A 136 8.70 -18.78 -16.45
C ALA A 136 7.61 -18.62 -15.37
N ALA A 137 7.50 -17.44 -14.75
CA ALA A 137 6.42 -17.15 -13.80
C ALA A 137 5.02 -17.30 -14.44
N HIS A 138 4.85 -16.80 -15.68
CA HIS A 138 3.57 -16.93 -16.39
C HIS A 138 3.21 -18.38 -16.74
N HIS A 139 4.19 -19.23 -17.00
CA HIS A 139 3.97 -20.66 -17.25
C HIS A 139 3.58 -21.45 -16.00
N HIS A 140 3.87 -20.94 -14.79
CA HIS A 140 3.52 -21.59 -13.53
C HIS A 140 2.17 -21.15 -12.97
N ALA A 141 1.52 -20.14 -13.56
CA ALA A 141 0.21 -19.71 -13.10
C ALA A 141 -0.87 -20.76 -13.46
N PRO A 142 -1.95 -20.83 -12.67
CA PRO A 142 -3.15 -21.57 -13.06
C PRO A 142 -3.66 -21.11 -14.44
N ASP A 143 -4.35 -21.97 -15.18
CA ASP A 143 -4.97 -21.61 -16.45
C ASP A 143 -5.96 -20.43 -16.25
N ASN A 144 -5.85 -19.38 -17.07
CA ASN A 144 -6.52 -18.08 -16.88
C ASN A 144 -6.21 -17.39 -15.54
N GLY A 145 -5.03 -17.67 -14.98
CA GLY A 145 -4.55 -17.13 -13.71
C GLY A 145 -4.30 -15.63 -13.74
N ARG A 146 -4.40 -15.04 -12.56
CA ARG A 146 -4.13 -13.64 -12.25
C ARG A 146 -2.77 -13.55 -11.56
N PHE A 147 -2.05 -12.46 -11.82
CA PHE A 147 -0.72 -12.24 -11.28
C PHE A 147 -0.74 -11.02 -10.36
N ILE A 148 -0.06 -11.13 -9.22
CA ILE A 148 0.24 -9.99 -8.36
C ILE A 148 1.75 -9.88 -8.24
N TYR A 149 2.30 -8.70 -8.53
CA TYR A 149 3.72 -8.42 -8.38
C TYR A 149 3.95 -7.58 -7.13
N TYR A 150 4.57 -8.16 -6.11
CA TYR A 150 5.08 -7.46 -4.93
C TYR A 150 6.54 -7.12 -5.19
N CYS A 151 6.82 -5.92 -5.72
CA CYS A 151 8.18 -5.50 -6.07
C CYS A 151 8.56 -4.24 -5.30
N PHE A 152 9.54 -4.35 -4.39
CA PHE A 152 9.91 -3.26 -3.50
C PHE A 152 11.43 -3.15 -3.33
N THR A 153 11.91 -1.91 -3.33
CA THR A 153 13.18 -1.55 -2.69
C THR A 153 12.99 -1.52 -1.19
N HIS A 154 14.08 -1.65 -0.42
CA HIS A 154 14.02 -1.48 1.03
C HIS A 154 15.06 -0.46 1.51
N ILE A 155 14.77 0.17 2.63
CA ILE A 155 15.69 1.02 3.39
C ILE A 155 15.39 0.85 4.86
N ALA A 156 16.41 0.91 5.71
CA ALA A 156 16.23 0.80 7.14
C ALA A 156 16.30 2.16 7.83
N ILE A 157 15.67 2.23 9.00
CA ILE A 157 15.81 3.32 9.97
C ILE A 157 16.20 2.65 11.28
N ASP A 158 17.32 3.04 11.88
CA ASP A 158 17.74 2.47 13.16
C ASP A 158 17.03 3.13 14.36
N HIS A 159 17.35 2.65 15.56
CA HIS A 159 16.75 3.12 16.81
C HIS A 159 17.03 4.60 17.14
N GLU A 160 18.11 5.18 16.57
CA GLU A 160 18.45 6.60 16.69
C GLU A 160 17.79 7.45 15.60
N GLY A 161 17.08 6.82 14.65
CA GLY A 161 16.43 7.48 13.53
C GLY A 161 17.37 7.70 12.33
N SER A 162 18.54 7.05 12.28
CA SER A 162 19.44 7.16 11.13
C SER A 162 18.94 6.31 9.97
N ILE A 163 18.84 6.93 8.80
CA ILE A 163 18.35 6.30 7.57
C ILE A 163 19.49 5.55 6.87
N GLY A 164 19.23 4.34 6.38
CA GLY A 164 20.21 3.48 5.71
C GLY A 164 21.03 2.62 6.68
N SER A 165 20.67 2.58 7.95
CA SER A 165 21.32 1.81 9.01
C SER A 165 20.32 0.89 9.70
N VAL A 166 20.77 -0.30 10.09
CA VAL A 166 19.99 -1.24 10.91
C VAL A 166 20.92 -2.05 11.79
N TYR A 167 20.48 -2.30 13.02
CA TYR A 167 21.18 -3.22 13.91
C TYR A 167 20.95 -4.66 13.44
N ARG A 168 22.04 -5.42 13.30
CA ARG A 168 22.01 -6.84 12.97
C ARG A 168 22.74 -7.64 14.03
N THR A 169 22.12 -8.70 14.53
CA THR A 169 22.85 -9.74 15.25
C THR A 169 23.68 -10.51 14.24
N ARG A 170 24.98 -10.70 14.51
CA ARG A 170 25.79 -11.63 13.69
C ARG A 170 25.24 -13.03 13.86
N SER A 171 24.78 -13.63 12.76
CA SER A 171 24.49 -15.06 12.64
C SER A 171 25.77 -15.89 12.71
#